data_AF-V9GDF0-F1
#
_entry.id   AF-V9GDF0-F1
#
_cell.length_a   1.000
_cell.length_b   1.000
_cell.length_c   1.000
_cell.angle_alpha   90.00
_cell.angle_beta   90.00
_cell.angle_gamma   90.00
#
_symmetry.space_group_name_H-M   'P 1'
#
loop_
_entity.id
_entity.type
_entity.pdbx_description
1 polymer ?
#
loop_
_entity_poly.entity_id
_entity_poly.type
_entity_poly.pdbx_seq_one_letter_code
_entity_poly.pdbx_strand_id
1 'polypeptide(L)'
;MAPNATVRDQILEIRKDEIKHYQTFTHLYHTLSGQQPQPTLNENCPKDYSTGVEFSFKDEQHTTDFYLEVYDRATDPIVKEAFRRAAADEQQHAVWFLYFMQKEQQQLK
;
A
#
# COMPACT_ATOMS: atom_id res chain seq x y z
N MET A 1 -3.34 8.07 15.99
CA MET A 1 -2.54 9.19 15.45
C MET A 1 -1.06 8.91 15.65
N ALA A 2 -0.20 9.30 14.69
CA ALA A 2 1.23 8.97 14.70
C ALA A 2 1.98 9.56 15.92
N PRO A 3 2.92 8.82 16.53
CA PRO A 3 3.53 9.17 17.82
C PRO A 3 4.59 10.29 17.74
N ASN A 4 5.16 10.54 16.56
CA ASN A 4 6.15 11.61 16.36
C ASN A 4 6.16 12.07 14.89
N ALA A 5 6.89 13.17 14.63
CA ALA A 5 6.99 13.77 13.30
C ALA A 5 7.60 12.83 12.26
N THR A 6 8.67 12.10 12.59
CA THR A 6 9.31 11.16 11.66
C THR A 6 8.35 10.08 11.17
N VAL A 7 7.61 9.46 12.07
CA VAL A 7 6.61 8.43 11.72
C VAL A 7 5.48 9.04 10.90
N ARG A 8 4.97 10.21 11.31
CA ARG A 8 3.92 10.92 10.57
C ARG A 8 4.37 11.23 9.14
N ASP A 9 5.57 11.76 8.97
CA ASP A 9 6.08 12.19 7.68
C ASP A 9 6.29 10.98 6.76
N GLN A 10 6.78 9.86 7.30
CA GLN A 10 6.88 8.61 6.53
C GLN A 10 5.51 8.07 6.12
N ILE A 11 4.51 8.08 7.01
CA ILE A 11 3.12 7.69 6.66
C ILE A 11 2.56 8.60 5.56
N LEU A 12 2.91 9.90 5.57
CA LEU A 12 2.50 10.82 4.52
C LEU A 12 3.20 10.56 3.18
N GLU A 13 4.45 10.09 3.18
CA GLU A 13 5.12 9.64 1.96
C GLU A 13 4.47 8.37 1.41
N ILE A 14 4.23 7.36 2.25
CA ILE A 14 3.50 6.12 1.86
C ILE A 14 2.16 6.49 1.21
N ARG A 15 1.39 7.38 1.84
CA ARG A 15 0.11 7.86 1.27
C ARG A 15 0.26 8.51 -0.11
N LYS A 16 1.37 9.19 -0.40
CA LYS A 16 1.60 9.75 -1.74
C LYS A 16 1.87 8.66 -2.76
N ASP A 17 2.56 7.60 -2.36
CA ASP A 17 2.82 6.44 -3.22
C ASP A 17 1.49 5.70 -3.52
N GLU A 18 0.62 5.53 -2.52
CA GLU A 18 -0.73 4.98 -2.74
C GLU A 18 -1.58 5.79 -3.73
N ILE A 19 -1.47 7.13 -3.69
CA ILE A 19 -2.17 7.98 -4.66
C ILE A 19 -1.62 7.75 -6.08
N LYS A 20 -0.31 7.53 -6.24
CA LYS A 20 0.28 7.21 -7.55
C LYS A 20 -0.14 5.82 -8.02
N HIS A 21 -0.19 4.84 -7.13
CA HIS A 21 -0.70 3.49 -7.43
C HIS A 21 -2.14 3.57 -7.93
N TYR A 22 -3.02 4.25 -7.19
CA TYR A 22 -4.39 4.49 -7.58
C TYR A 22 -4.53 5.13 -8.97
N GLN A 23 -3.76 6.19 -9.24
CA GLN A 23 -3.78 6.87 -10.55
C GLN A 23 -3.32 5.94 -11.67
N THR A 24 -2.25 5.17 -11.42
CA THR A 24 -1.70 4.21 -12.38
C THR A 24 -2.72 3.14 -12.73
N PHE A 25 -3.32 2.50 -11.72
CA PHE A 25 -4.30 1.44 -11.94
C PHE A 25 -5.60 1.95 -12.54
N THR A 26 -6.04 3.16 -12.18
CA THR A 26 -7.17 3.83 -12.83
C THR A 26 -6.92 4.03 -14.32
N HIS A 27 -5.73 4.51 -14.67
CA HIS A 27 -5.33 4.72 -16.07
C HIS A 27 -5.26 3.40 -16.85
N LEU A 28 -4.67 2.36 -16.25
CA LEU A 28 -4.59 1.03 -16.85
C LEU A 28 -5.98 0.43 -17.06
N TYR A 29 -6.85 0.46 -16.06
CA TYR A 29 -8.22 -0.04 -16.15
C TYR A 29 -8.98 0.64 -17.29
N HIS A 30 -8.90 1.97 -17.38
CA HIS A 30 -9.54 2.73 -18.44
C HIS A 30 -8.98 2.37 -19.83
N THR A 31 -7.66 2.23 -19.95
CA THR A 31 -7.01 1.88 -21.22
C THR A 31 -7.39 0.48 -21.70
N LEU A 32 -7.54 -0.48 -20.78
CA LEU A 32 -7.86 -1.87 -21.10
C LEU A 32 -9.36 -2.11 -21.32
N SER A 33 -10.23 -1.42 -20.57
CA SER A 33 -11.69 -1.67 -20.60
C SER A 33 -12.50 -0.61 -21.35
N GLY A 34 -11.92 0.57 -21.59
CA GLY A 34 -12.64 1.76 -22.06
C GLY A 34 -13.58 2.39 -21.03
N GLN A 35 -13.57 1.91 -19.78
CA GLN A 35 -14.46 2.39 -18.72
C GLN A 35 -13.68 3.05 -17.58
N GLN A 36 -14.29 4.04 -16.93
CA GLN A 36 -13.73 4.64 -15.71
C GLN A 36 -14.09 3.75 -14.50
N PRO A 37 -13.13 3.40 -13.63
CA PRO A 37 -13.43 2.62 -12.43
C PRO A 37 -14.22 3.47 -11.43
N GLN A 38 -15.09 2.83 -10.64
CA GLN A 38 -15.86 3.46 -9.57
C GLN A 38 -15.65 2.68 -8.25
N PRO A 39 -14.43 2.73 -7.67
CA PRO A 39 -14.13 1.98 -6.46
C PRO A 39 -14.90 2.55 -5.27
N THR A 40 -15.39 1.66 -4.42
CA THR A 40 -16.06 2.02 -3.17
C THR A 40 -15.19 1.65 -1.98
N LEU A 41 -15.12 2.53 -0.98
CA LEU A 41 -14.45 2.24 0.29
C LEU A 41 -15.35 1.34 1.11
N ASN A 42 -15.01 0.05 1.17
CA ASN A 42 -15.82 -0.97 1.85
C ASN A 42 -15.23 -1.40 3.20
N GLU A 43 -14.03 -0.93 3.54
CA GLU A 43 -13.31 -1.35 4.74
C GLU A 43 -13.36 -0.31 5.85
N ASN A 44 -13.47 -0.80 7.08
CA ASN A 44 -13.44 0.04 8.27
C ASN A 44 -12.00 0.31 8.67
N CYS A 45 -11.56 1.56 8.59
CA CYS A 45 -10.25 1.97 9.09
C CYS A 45 -10.19 1.85 10.63
N PRO A 46 -9.10 1.28 11.19
CA PRO A 46 -8.84 1.32 12.63
C PRO A 46 -8.81 2.75 13.17
N LYS A 47 -9.25 2.92 14.44
CA LYS A 47 -9.35 4.25 15.07
C LYS A 47 -8.11 4.65 15.86
N ASP A 48 -7.38 3.68 16.39
CA ASP A 48 -6.15 3.88 17.13
C ASP A 48 -4.92 3.60 16.27
N TYR A 49 -3.79 4.15 16.70
CA TYR A 49 -2.54 4.08 15.95
C TYR A 49 -1.98 2.67 15.87
N SER A 50 -1.92 1.95 17.00
CA SER A 50 -1.31 0.63 17.08
C SER A 50 -2.03 -0.37 16.16
N THR A 51 -3.37 -0.43 16.27
CA THR A 51 -4.20 -1.27 15.40
C THR A 51 -4.11 -0.82 13.94
N GLY A 52 -3.99 0.48 13.68
CA GLY A 52 -3.78 1.02 12.32
C GLY A 52 -2.45 0.56 11.70
N VAL A 53 -1.36 0.57 12.46
CA VAL A 53 -0.04 0.11 12.01
C VAL A 53 -0.05 -1.39 11.73
N GLU A 54 -0.62 -2.20 12.64
CA GLU A 54 -0.70 -3.65 12.44
C GLU A 54 -1.60 -4.01 11.24
N PHE A 55 -2.73 -3.32 11.09
CA PHE A 55 -3.61 -3.46 9.94
C PHE A 55 -2.87 -3.15 8.64
N SER A 56 -2.21 -1.99 8.58
CA SER A 56 -1.48 -1.56 7.38
C SER A 56 -0.37 -2.56 7.06
N PHE A 57 0.43 -3.01 8.04
CA PHE A 57 1.45 -4.03 7.81
C PHE A 57 0.91 -5.28 7.11
N LYS A 58 -0.23 -5.81 7.57
CA LYS A 58 -0.86 -7.01 6.98
C LYS A 58 -1.40 -6.72 5.58
N ASP A 59 -2.01 -5.55 5.40
CA ASP A 59 -2.56 -5.13 4.12
C ASP A 59 -1.47 -4.99 3.06
N GLU A 60 -0.35 -4.33 3.38
CA GLU A 60 0.80 -4.19 2.48
C GLU A 60 1.41 -5.55 2.10
N GLN A 61 1.47 -6.50 3.05
CA GLN A 61 1.95 -7.86 2.77
C GLN A 61 1.03 -8.59 1.79
N HIS A 62 -0.29 -8.56 2.02
CA HIS A 62 -1.24 -9.20 1.10
C HIS A 62 -1.27 -8.52 -0.28
N THR A 63 -1.15 -7.20 -0.32
CA THR A 63 -1.12 -6.43 -1.57
C THR A 63 0.15 -6.70 -2.36
N THR A 64 1.30 -6.88 -1.69
CA THR A 64 2.54 -7.33 -2.33
C THR A 64 2.33 -8.66 -3.06
N ASP A 65 1.77 -9.66 -2.38
CA ASP A 65 1.50 -10.97 -2.98
C ASP A 65 0.52 -10.86 -4.16
N PHE A 66 -0.55 -10.09 -4.00
CA PHE A 66 -1.54 -9.86 -5.06
C PHE A 66 -0.91 -9.21 -6.30
N TYR A 67 -0.09 -8.18 -6.12
CA TYR A 67 0.56 -7.50 -7.25
C TYR A 67 1.60 -8.38 -7.94
N LEU A 68 2.33 -9.22 -7.21
CA LEU A 68 3.23 -10.21 -7.81
C LEU A 68 2.47 -11.26 -8.62
N GLU A 69 1.32 -11.73 -8.12
CA GLU A 69 0.45 -12.67 -8.84
C GLU A 69 -0.07 -12.08 -10.16
N VAL A 70 -0.45 -10.80 -10.17
CA VAL A 70 -0.85 -10.09 -11.39
C VAL A 70 0.35 -9.93 -12.33
N TYR A 71 1.51 -9.52 -11.82
CA TYR A 71 2.75 -9.40 -12.61
C TYR A 71 3.09 -10.71 -13.34
N ASP A 72 3.03 -11.83 -12.64
CA ASP A 72 3.38 -13.15 -13.19
C ASP A 72 2.43 -13.54 -14.34
N ARG A 73 1.14 -13.24 -14.20
CA ARG A 73 0.09 -13.58 -15.18
C ARG A 73 -0.05 -12.59 -16.33
N ALA A 74 0.31 -11.33 -16.12
CA ALA A 74 0.19 -10.30 -17.14
C ALA A 74 1.12 -10.59 -18.34
N THR A 75 0.58 -10.44 -19.54
CA THR A 75 1.33 -10.57 -20.80
C THR A 75 1.72 -9.22 -21.38
N ASP A 76 0.94 -8.18 -21.10
CA ASP A 76 1.24 -6.81 -21.50
C ASP A 76 2.42 -6.26 -20.69
N PRO A 77 3.52 -5.82 -21.33
CA PRO A 77 4.71 -5.35 -20.63
C PRO A 77 4.48 -4.12 -19.74
N ILE A 78 3.55 -3.24 -20.11
CA ILE A 78 3.22 -2.03 -19.34
C ILE A 78 2.48 -2.43 -18.07
N VAL A 79 1.52 -3.36 -18.19
CA VAL A 79 0.81 -3.91 -17.02
C VAL A 79 1.79 -4.64 -16.10
N LYS A 80 2.67 -5.49 -16.66
CA LYS A 80 3.71 -6.18 -15.86
C LYS A 80 4.55 -5.18 -15.06
N GLU A 81 5.12 -4.18 -15.72
CA GLU A 81 6.02 -3.25 -15.03
C GLU A 81 5.29 -2.44 -13.96
N ALA A 82 4.05 -2.00 -14.21
CA ALA A 82 3.27 -1.26 -13.23
C ALA A 82 3.06 -2.07 -11.94
N PHE A 83 2.61 -3.33 -12.06
CA PHE A 83 2.40 -4.19 -10.88
C PHE A 83 3.70 -4.62 -10.21
N ARG A 84 4.78 -4.85 -10.98
CA ARG A 84 6.11 -5.15 -10.41
C ARG A 84 6.66 -3.99 -9.57
N ARG A 85 6.48 -2.75 -10.04
CA ARG A 85 6.89 -1.54 -9.32
C ARG A 85 6.06 -1.34 -8.06
N ALA A 86 4.74 -1.42 -8.17
CA ALA A 86 3.85 -1.28 -7.02
C ALA A 86 4.14 -2.35 -5.95
N ALA A 87 4.33 -3.62 -6.33
CA ALA A 87 4.70 -4.68 -5.38
C ALA A 87 6.01 -4.38 -4.61
N ALA A 88 6.99 -3.76 -5.27
CA ALA A 88 8.24 -3.39 -4.61
C ALA A 88 8.04 -2.23 -3.61
N ASP A 89 7.14 -1.30 -3.94
CA ASP A 89 6.78 -0.18 -3.07
C ASP A 89 5.96 -0.70 -1.86
N GLU A 90 4.98 -1.59 -2.05
CA GLU A 90 4.21 -2.19 -0.92
C GLU A 90 5.09 -3.05 -0.01
N GLN A 91 6.06 -3.78 -0.58
CA GLN A 91 7.03 -4.52 0.23
C GLN A 91 7.88 -3.56 1.08
N GLN A 92 8.21 -2.37 0.58
CA GLN A 92 8.89 -1.34 1.35
C GLN A 92 7.98 -0.75 2.43
N HIS A 93 6.70 -0.49 2.12
CA HIS A 93 5.71 0.00 3.06
C HIS A 93 5.52 -0.97 4.24
N ALA A 94 5.40 -2.27 3.96
CA ALA A 94 5.33 -3.31 4.99
C ALA A 94 6.55 -3.28 5.92
N VAL A 95 7.77 -3.09 5.39
CA VAL A 95 8.98 -2.98 6.22
C VAL A 95 8.94 -1.73 7.11
N TRP A 96 8.40 -0.62 6.62
CA TRP A 96 8.20 0.58 7.45
C TRP A 96 7.18 0.36 8.57
N PHE A 97 6.04 -0.28 8.27
CA PHE A 97 5.05 -0.59 9.31
C PHE A 97 5.61 -1.56 10.35
N LEU A 98 6.40 -2.56 9.93
CA LEU A 98 7.12 -3.45 10.86
C LEU A 98 8.07 -2.66 11.78
N TYR A 99 8.81 -1.69 11.23
CA TYR A 99 9.65 -0.81 12.02
C TYR A 99 8.83 0.00 13.04
N PHE A 100 7.67 0.53 12.66
CA PHE A 100 6.79 1.25 13.56
C PHE A 100 6.26 0.38 14.71
N MET A 101 5.87 -0.87 14.43
CA MET A 101 5.46 -1.84 15.47
C MET A 101 6.59 -2.08 16.48
N GLN A 102 7.81 -2.29 15.99
CA GLN A 102 8.97 -2.51 16.86
C GLN A 102 9.28 -1.29 17.74
N LYS A 103 9.15 -0.07 17.19
CA LYS A 103 9.34 1.17 17.94
C LYS A 103 8.29 1.38 19.02
N GLU A 104 7.06 0.93 18.79
CA GLU A 104 5.98 1.02 19.78
C GLU A 104 6.21 0.05 20.94
N GLN A 105 6.60 -1.20 20.65
CA GLN A 105 6.96 -2.19 21.68
C GLN A 105 8.13 -1.75 22.57
N GLN A 106 9.11 -1.03 22.02
CA GLN A 106 10.24 -0.48 22.79
C GLN A 106 9.84 0.63 23.75
N GLN A 107 8.73 1.34 23.49
CA GLN A 107 8.25 2.43 24.35
C GLN A 107 7.39 1.92 25.52
N LEU A 108 6.91 0.67 25.44
CA LEU A 108 6.13 0.01 26.47
C LEU A 108 7.00 -0.73 27.52
N LYS A 109 8.32 -0.76 27.33
CA LYS A 109 9.31 -1.36 28.24
C LYS A 109 10.04 -0.27 29.02
#